data_AF-A0A7L4LR25-F1
#
_entry.id   AF-A0A7L4LR25-F1
#
_cell.length_a   1.000
_cell.length_b   1.000
_cell.length_c   1.000
_cell.angle_alpha   90.00
_cell.angle_beta   90.00
_cell.angle_gamma   90.00
#
_symmetry.space_group_name_H-M   'P 1'
#
loop_
_entity.id
_entity.type
_entity.pdbx_description
1 polymer ?
#
loop_
_entity_poly.entity_id
_entity_poly.type
_entity_poly.pdbx_seq_one_letter_code
_entity_poly.pdbx_strand_id
1 'polypeptide(L)'
;EPHFVQVLPYGPYVYFFFREVAVELSALGKVLVARVARVCRNDRGGSPRVLERRWTSFLKVRLQCSVPGDTVFYFDVLEAVTPPQTLHGRPAVLALFGTQPNRQGHGDVRTWGCYPVPPRCHRSIPGSAVCAFYLADVERSFEGPFAEPRGATWTPVPEDRVPQPRPGCCAGMGPAAGVVTSGDFPDETLVFAKEHPLLHGAVGPAGGQPLFTRTGTRLIQLAVDTGAGPRGNQTVLFLGAEDGRVLKVLAAAQRPEATQSPGGTPAPGDTRELGDSRDSSAKTLLLEEISLYDARRCWGPRGAGVPSRVLGLELHLPGREIIVAFAGCLMRLPLSRCARHGSCRGSCLAARDPYCVWLPSRGCVPFSEDLPSGFQQDMEGSLGISGTCQGEVGEHGGRWEHGNIWGFLETRGVRHPGTGAEATVPVPVLVGCVLGAFALGALATGLVATCCQRPAVPK
;
A
#
# COMPACT_ATOMS: atom_id res chain seq x y z
N GLU A 1 19.31 6.52 -10.86
CA GLU A 1 19.34 5.98 -9.49
C GLU A 1 18.07 5.14 -9.24
N PRO A 2 17.97 3.92 -9.82
CA PRO A 2 16.85 3.03 -9.54
C PRO A 2 17.01 2.32 -8.19
N HIS A 3 15.90 2.05 -7.53
CA HIS A 3 15.82 1.13 -6.39
C HIS A 3 14.86 -0.01 -6.78
N PHE A 4 15.43 -1.19 -7.04
CA PHE A 4 14.68 -2.38 -7.43
C PHE A 4 13.89 -2.94 -6.24
N VAL A 5 12.67 -3.39 -6.51
CA VAL A 5 11.72 -3.88 -5.51
C VAL A 5 11.33 -5.33 -5.77
N GLN A 6 11.01 -5.67 -7.02
CA GLN A 6 10.57 -7.02 -7.38
C GLN A 6 10.92 -7.34 -8.84
N VAL A 7 11.14 -8.61 -9.13
CA VAL A 7 11.25 -9.15 -10.48
C VAL A 7 10.32 -10.35 -10.61
N LEU A 8 9.57 -10.44 -11.70
CA LEU A 8 8.73 -11.61 -11.95
C LEU A 8 8.70 -12.00 -13.43
N PRO A 9 8.79 -13.31 -13.73
CA PRO A 9 8.61 -13.83 -15.08
C PRO A 9 7.10 -13.93 -15.39
N TYR A 10 6.65 -13.34 -16.51
CA TYR A 10 5.27 -13.53 -17.00
C TYR A 10 5.23 -13.51 -18.54
N GLY A 11 4.55 -14.48 -19.15
CA GLY A 11 4.54 -14.64 -20.62
C GLY A 11 5.95 -14.75 -21.23
N PRO A 12 6.23 -14.11 -22.38
CA PRO A 12 7.55 -14.10 -23.01
C PRO A 12 8.52 -13.08 -22.38
N TYR A 13 8.10 -12.39 -21.31
CA TYR A 13 8.84 -11.29 -20.71
C TYR A 13 9.31 -11.58 -19.28
N VAL A 14 10.25 -10.76 -18.82
CA VAL A 14 10.58 -10.58 -17.39
C VAL A 14 10.25 -9.13 -17.03
N TYR A 15 9.46 -8.95 -15.98
CA TYR A 15 9.04 -7.64 -15.49
C TYR A 15 9.85 -7.22 -14.28
N PHE A 16 10.32 -5.98 -14.28
CA PHE A 16 11.07 -5.36 -13.17
C PHE A 16 10.24 -4.24 -12.57
N PHE A 17 10.01 -4.31 -11.28
CA PHE A 17 9.31 -3.30 -10.50
C PHE A 17 10.33 -2.55 -9.66
N PHE A 18 10.37 -1.23 -9.81
CA PHE A 18 11.35 -0.39 -9.15
C PHE A 18 10.83 1.04 -8.99
N ARG A 19 11.56 1.86 -8.25
CA ARG A 19 11.36 3.30 -8.20
C ARG A 19 12.61 4.02 -8.68
N GLU A 20 12.46 5.16 -9.33
CA GLU A 20 13.58 5.99 -9.81
C GLU A 20 13.21 7.47 -9.74
N VAL A 21 14.21 8.35 -9.93
CA VAL A 21 13.94 9.78 -10.16
C VAL A 21 13.34 9.96 -11.55
N ALA A 22 12.15 10.56 -11.62
CA ALA A 22 11.42 10.83 -12.85
C ALA A 22 12.09 11.95 -13.66
N VAL A 23 12.56 11.60 -14.86
CA VAL A 23 13.10 12.58 -15.81
C VAL A 23 11.97 13.43 -16.42
N GLU A 24 10.79 12.85 -16.55
CA GLU A 24 9.60 13.48 -17.10
C GLU A 24 8.94 14.51 -16.17
N LEU A 25 9.31 14.49 -14.89
CA LEU A 25 8.85 15.44 -13.88
C LEU A 25 9.97 16.36 -13.40
N SER A 26 11.05 16.49 -14.16
CA SER A 26 12.22 17.30 -13.79
C SER A 26 11.91 18.77 -13.50
N ALA A 27 10.87 19.33 -14.13
CA ALA A 27 10.36 20.69 -13.84
C ALA A 27 9.83 20.84 -12.40
N LEU A 28 9.39 19.76 -11.76
CA LEU A 28 8.95 19.71 -10.36
C LEU A 28 10.11 19.42 -9.39
N GLY A 29 11.35 19.37 -9.90
CA GLY A 29 12.53 18.95 -9.17
C GLY A 29 12.73 17.44 -9.20
N LYS A 30 13.56 16.93 -8.29
CA LYS A 30 13.81 15.48 -8.20
C LYS A 30 12.63 14.80 -7.52
N VAL A 31 11.74 14.18 -8.30
CA VAL A 31 10.55 13.44 -7.83
C VAL A 31 10.79 11.95 -8.05
N LEU A 32 10.56 11.09 -7.04
CA LEU A 32 10.59 9.64 -7.24
C LEU A 32 9.28 9.18 -7.88
N VAL A 33 9.33 8.21 -8.78
CA VAL A 33 8.15 7.52 -9.33
C VAL A 33 8.34 6.02 -9.34
N ALA A 34 7.24 5.30 -9.24
CA ALA A 34 7.18 3.86 -9.41
C ALA A 34 7.15 3.50 -10.90
N ARG A 35 7.86 2.44 -11.25
CA ARG A 35 8.00 1.92 -12.61
C ARG A 35 7.75 0.43 -12.65
N VAL A 36 7.18 0.00 -13.76
CA VAL A 36 7.33 -1.36 -14.27
C VAL A 36 8.10 -1.28 -15.58
N ALA A 37 9.12 -2.11 -15.72
CA ALA A 37 9.83 -2.33 -16.98
C ALA A 37 9.68 -3.78 -17.43
N ARG A 38 9.88 -4.04 -18.72
CA ARG A 38 9.94 -5.38 -19.27
C ARG A 38 11.16 -5.59 -20.15
N VAL A 39 11.61 -6.83 -20.25
CA VAL A 39 12.58 -7.31 -21.26
C VAL A 39 12.10 -8.66 -21.80
N CYS A 40 12.39 -8.94 -23.06
CA CYS A 40 12.15 -10.25 -23.67
C CYS A 40 13.08 -11.30 -23.08
N ARG A 41 12.55 -12.48 -22.74
CA ARG A 41 13.36 -13.58 -22.20
C ARG A 41 14.38 -14.13 -23.20
N ASN A 42 14.09 -14.02 -24.49
CA ASN A 42 14.95 -14.47 -25.57
C ASN A 42 15.83 -13.35 -26.15
N ASP A 43 15.93 -12.19 -25.48
CA ASP A 43 16.83 -11.11 -25.89
C ASP A 43 18.29 -11.56 -25.78
N ARG A 44 19.06 -11.39 -26.85
CA ARG A 44 20.46 -11.78 -26.98
C ARG A 44 21.39 -10.59 -27.20
N GLY A 45 20.88 -9.37 -27.06
CA GLY A 45 21.58 -8.15 -27.41
C GLY A 45 21.37 -7.72 -28.86
N GLY A 46 21.77 -6.48 -29.16
CA GLY A 46 21.62 -5.88 -30.47
C GLY A 46 22.73 -6.23 -31.46
N SER A 47 22.70 -5.58 -32.60
CA SER A 47 23.69 -5.75 -33.66
C SER A 47 25.08 -5.28 -33.20
N PRO A 48 26.17 -5.64 -33.92
CA PRO A 48 27.50 -5.12 -33.62
C PRO A 48 27.61 -3.59 -33.67
N ARG A 49 26.66 -2.92 -34.33
CA ARG A 49 26.63 -1.46 -34.48
C ARG A 49 25.85 -0.76 -33.36
N VAL A 50 24.79 -1.40 -32.85
CA VAL A 50 23.85 -0.77 -31.91
C VAL A 50 23.41 -1.77 -30.85
N LEU A 51 23.52 -1.37 -29.57
CA LEU A 51 23.12 -2.19 -28.41
C LEU A 51 23.81 -3.57 -28.33
N GLU A 52 25.03 -3.71 -28.85
CA GLU A 52 25.82 -4.92 -28.69
C GLU A 52 25.94 -5.28 -27.19
N ARG A 53 25.55 -6.51 -26.82
CA ARG A 53 25.53 -7.03 -25.42
C ARG A 53 24.66 -6.18 -24.46
N ARG A 54 23.69 -5.43 -24.96
CA ARG A 54 22.72 -4.66 -24.16
C ARG A 54 21.30 -5.03 -24.57
N TRP A 55 20.35 -4.92 -23.64
CA TRP A 55 18.93 -5.20 -23.92
C TRP A 55 18.43 -4.41 -25.14
N THR A 56 17.79 -5.09 -26.08
CA THR A 56 17.09 -4.48 -27.23
C THR A 56 15.60 -4.29 -26.97
N SER A 57 15.11 -4.90 -25.90
CA SER A 57 13.67 -4.97 -25.56
C SER A 57 13.30 -4.22 -24.28
N PHE A 58 14.25 -3.50 -23.66
CA PHE A 58 14.01 -2.77 -22.42
C PHE A 58 13.08 -1.57 -22.64
N LEU A 59 11.87 -1.65 -22.07
CA LEU A 59 10.92 -0.54 -21.99
C LEU A 59 10.45 -0.38 -20.56
N LYS A 60 10.10 0.84 -20.15
CA LYS A 60 9.53 1.16 -18.85
C LYS A 60 8.34 2.11 -18.95
N VAL A 61 7.41 1.98 -18.01
CA VAL A 61 6.21 2.82 -17.90
C VAL A 61 5.93 3.13 -16.42
N ARG A 62 5.27 4.26 -16.14
CA ARG A 62 4.89 4.65 -14.77
C ARG A 62 3.81 3.73 -14.22
N LEU A 63 3.95 3.31 -12.96
CA LEU A 63 2.84 2.78 -12.17
C LEU A 63 2.23 3.93 -11.37
N GLN A 64 0.92 4.10 -11.46
CA GLN A 64 0.22 5.19 -10.79
C GLN A 64 -0.74 4.64 -9.73
N CYS A 65 -0.44 4.92 -8.46
CA CYS A 65 -1.33 4.65 -7.33
C CYS A 65 -1.80 5.99 -6.76
N SER A 66 -3.08 6.32 -6.94
CA SER A 66 -3.61 7.63 -6.57
C SER A 66 -5.05 7.55 -6.06
N VAL A 67 -5.40 8.42 -5.12
CA VAL A 67 -6.80 8.59 -4.66
C VAL A 67 -7.47 9.64 -5.55
N PRO A 68 -8.59 9.31 -6.20
CA PRO A 68 -9.36 10.29 -6.97
C PRO A 68 -10.05 11.31 -6.05
N GLY A 69 -10.32 12.50 -6.59
CA GLY A 69 -11.00 13.60 -5.89
C GLY A 69 -10.78 14.92 -6.63
N ASP A 70 -11.30 16.03 -6.09
CA ASP A 70 -11.10 17.39 -6.65
C ASP A 70 -9.62 17.71 -6.87
N THR A 71 -8.77 17.17 -5.99
CA THR A 71 -7.33 17.11 -6.19
C THR A 71 -6.87 15.67 -6.09
N VAL A 72 -6.10 15.21 -7.08
CA VAL A 72 -5.58 13.85 -7.12
C VAL A 72 -4.37 13.74 -6.19
N PHE A 73 -4.42 12.77 -5.26
CA PHE A 73 -3.31 12.50 -4.35
C PHE A 73 -2.53 11.26 -4.79
N TYR A 74 -1.22 11.40 -5.02
CA TYR A 74 -0.36 10.34 -5.54
C TYR A 74 0.52 9.70 -4.46
N PHE A 75 0.64 8.37 -4.54
CA PHE A 75 1.65 7.59 -3.81
C PHE A 75 2.67 7.07 -4.82
N ASP A 76 3.81 7.76 -4.93
CA ASP A 76 4.78 7.50 -5.99
C ASP A 76 5.94 6.56 -5.57
N VAL A 77 6.13 6.32 -4.28
CA VAL A 77 7.29 5.59 -3.76
C VAL A 77 6.95 4.11 -3.63
N LEU A 78 7.37 3.28 -4.59
CA LEU A 78 7.12 1.83 -4.53
C LEU A 78 7.94 1.15 -3.43
N GLU A 79 7.31 0.48 -2.46
CA GLU A 79 7.96 -0.20 -1.33
C GLU A 79 8.02 -1.73 -1.48
N ALA A 80 6.93 -2.37 -1.93
CA ALA A 80 6.85 -3.82 -2.10
C ALA A 80 5.90 -4.19 -3.24
N VAL A 81 6.13 -5.35 -3.88
CA VAL A 81 5.25 -5.93 -4.91
C VAL A 81 5.14 -7.43 -4.71
N THR A 82 3.91 -7.95 -4.71
CA THR A 82 3.65 -9.38 -4.58
C THR A 82 4.02 -10.15 -5.86
N PRO A 83 4.25 -11.47 -5.78
CA PRO A 83 4.11 -12.34 -6.94
C PRO A 83 2.69 -12.22 -7.56
N PRO A 84 2.49 -12.66 -8.81
CA PRO A 84 1.16 -12.68 -9.42
C PRO A 84 0.15 -13.43 -8.55
N GLN A 85 -0.99 -12.80 -8.31
CA GLN A 85 -2.14 -13.33 -7.58
C GLN A 85 -3.36 -13.35 -8.49
N THR A 86 -4.37 -14.16 -8.15
CA THR A 86 -5.65 -14.15 -8.86
C THR A 86 -6.61 -13.21 -8.15
N LEU A 87 -6.82 -12.01 -8.70
CA LEU A 87 -7.76 -11.03 -8.16
C LEU A 87 -8.98 -10.94 -9.09
N HIS A 88 -10.18 -11.21 -8.56
CA HIS A 88 -11.42 -11.23 -9.33
C HIS A 88 -11.34 -12.09 -10.61
N GLY A 89 -10.69 -13.26 -10.50
CA GLY A 89 -10.50 -14.20 -11.62
C GLY A 89 -9.46 -13.77 -12.66
N ARG A 90 -8.72 -12.67 -12.43
CA ARG A 90 -7.68 -12.17 -13.35
C ARG A 90 -6.32 -12.12 -12.67
N PRO A 91 -5.22 -12.38 -13.41
CA PRO A 91 -3.88 -12.28 -12.86
C PRO A 91 -3.54 -10.80 -12.59
N ALA A 92 -3.12 -10.51 -11.37
CA ALA A 92 -2.78 -9.18 -10.91
C ALA A 92 -1.58 -9.21 -9.97
N VAL A 93 -0.87 -8.08 -9.89
CA VAL A 93 0.12 -7.84 -8.83
C VAL A 93 -0.44 -6.81 -7.86
N LEU A 94 -0.17 -6.99 -6.57
CA LEU A 94 -0.48 -5.98 -5.56
C LEU A 94 0.82 -5.31 -5.14
N ALA A 95 0.77 -4.00 -5.00
CA ALA A 95 1.92 -3.18 -4.74
C ALA A 95 1.64 -2.17 -3.62
N LEU A 96 2.62 -2.02 -2.73
CA LEU A 96 2.61 -1.08 -1.63
C LEU A 96 3.39 0.16 -2.04
N PHE A 97 2.76 1.32 -1.86
CA PHE A 97 3.33 2.63 -2.17
C PHE A 97 3.37 3.50 -0.93
N GLY A 98 4.34 4.40 -0.89
CA GLY A 98 4.48 5.47 0.08
C GLY A 98 4.41 6.85 -0.57
N THR A 99 4.23 7.87 0.26
CA THR A 99 4.45 9.27 -0.13
C THR A 99 5.94 9.58 -0.24
N GLN A 100 6.28 10.66 -0.97
CA GLN A 100 7.65 11.13 -1.13
C GLN A 100 8.34 11.26 0.25
N PRO A 101 9.57 10.72 0.43
CA PRO A 101 10.30 10.91 1.67
C PRO A 101 10.62 12.40 1.85
N ASN A 102 10.55 12.85 3.10
CA ASN A 102 11.07 14.16 3.45
C ASN A 102 12.57 14.19 3.13
N ARG A 103 12.99 14.97 2.14
CA ARG A 103 14.41 15.22 1.93
C ARG A 103 14.95 15.96 3.16
N GLN A 104 15.62 15.24 4.05
CA GLN A 104 16.71 15.84 4.80
C GLN A 104 17.83 16.07 3.79
N GLY A 105 17.92 17.31 3.30
CA GLY A 105 19.07 17.74 2.52
C GLY A 105 20.32 17.56 3.36
N HIS A 106 21.11 16.54 3.06
CA HIS A 106 22.49 16.41 3.54
C HIS A 106 23.43 17.25 2.66
N GLY A 107 23.00 18.47 2.33
CA GLY A 107 23.70 19.43 1.53
C GLY A 107 23.42 20.80 2.13
N ASP A 108 24.50 21.48 2.50
CA ASP A 108 24.62 22.86 2.95
C ASP A 108 23.29 23.64 3.10
N VAL A 109 22.99 24.04 4.33
CA VAL A 109 21.84 24.87 4.76
C VAL A 109 21.83 26.28 4.11
N ARG A 110 22.62 26.49 3.05
CA ARG A 110 22.76 27.76 2.33
C ARG A 110 22.06 27.77 0.97
N THR A 111 21.64 26.62 0.42
CA THR A 111 21.08 26.57 -0.96
C THR A 111 19.61 26.19 -1.05
N TRP A 112 18.97 25.84 0.06
CA TRP A 112 17.53 25.63 0.12
C TRP A 112 16.96 26.60 1.15
N GLY A 113 16.16 27.58 0.71
CA GLY A 113 15.56 28.62 1.53
C GLY A 113 14.63 28.11 2.63
N CYS A 114 15.17 27.38 3.59
CA CYS A 114 14.59 27.16 4.91
C CYS A 114 15.06 28.35 5.77
N TYR A 115 14.48 29.53 5.54
CA TYR A 115 14.73 30.67 6.41
C TYR A 115 14.25 30.33 7.82
N PRO A 116 14.96 30.78 8.87
CA PRO A 116 14.48 30.64 10.22
C PRO A 116 13.26 31.54 10.36
N VAL A 117 12.10 30.90 10.53
CA VAL A 117 10.85 31.46 11.07
C VAL A 117 9.92 32.19 10.06
N PRO A 118 8.68 31.69 9.85
CA PRO A 118 8.16 30.40 10.31
C PRO A 118 8.69 29.25 9.42
N PRO A 119 9.19 28.14 10.00
CA PRO A 119 9.69 27.02 9.22
C PRO A 119 8.52 26.28 8.56
N ARG A 120 8.18 26.63 7.31
CA ARG A 120 7.35 25.76 6.47
C ARG A 120 8.23 24.86 5.60
N CYS A 121 9.06 24.06 6.24
CA CYS A 121 9.52 22.83 5.61
C CYS A 121 8.26 21.97 5.45
N HIS A 122 7.69 21.93 4.24
CA HIS A 122 6.58 21.04 3.95
C HIS A 122 7.09 19.61 4.07
N ARG A 123 7.00 19.06 5.28
CA ARG A 123 7.20 17.64 5.50
C ARG A 123 5.98 16.96 4.88
N SER A 124 6.21 16.19 3.81
CA SER A 124 5.23 15.23 3.34
C SER A 124 4.79 14.39 4.53
N ILE A 125 3.48 14.38 4.77
CA ILE A 125 2.86 13.52 5.77
C ILE A 125 3.11 12.09 5.27
N PRO A 126 3.74 11.22 6.07
CA PRO A 126 3.96 9.85 5.63
C PRO A 126 2.60 9.17 5.45
N GLY A 127 2.38 8.72 4.24
CA GLY A 127 1.18 8.01 3.82
C GLY A 127 1.59 6.76 3.07
N SER A 128 0.80 5.71 3.21
CA SER A 128 0.97 4.44 2.52
C SER A 128 -0.33 4.04 1.82
N ALA A 129 -0.23 3.37 0.67
CA ALA A 129 -1.37 2.87 -0.07
C ALA A 129 -1.06 1.52 -0.72
N VAL A 130 -2.06 0.65 -0.81
CA VAL A 130 -1.96 -0.61 -1.55
C VAL A 130 -2.82 -0.50 -2.81
N CYS A 131 -2.20 -0.65 -3.98
CA CYS A 131 -2.90 -0.71 -5.26
C CYS A 131 -2.70 -2.09 -5.88
N ALA A 132 -3.70 -2.57 -6.60
CA ALA A 132 -3.59 -3.76 -7.45
C ALA A 132 -3.47 -3.33 -8.92
N PHE A 133 -2.76 -4.10 -9.74
CA PHE A 133 -2.62 -3.85 -11.17
C PHE A 133 -2.83 -5.16 -11.92
N TYR A 134 -3.82 -5.21 -12.82
CA TYR A 134 -4.00 -6.39 -13.68
C TYR A 134 -2.82 -6.49 -14.64
N LEU A 135 -2.28 -7.70 -14.79
CA LEU A 135 -1.14 -7.92 -15.70
C LEU A 135 -1.51 -7.62 -17.16
N ALA A 136 -2.78 -7.81 -17.54
CA ALA A 136 -3.28 -7.42 -18.86
C ALA A 136 -3.20 -5.90 -19.12
N ASP A 137 -3.47 -5.06 -18.12
CA ASP A 137 -3.36 -3.61 -18.27
C ASP A 137 -1.90 -3.15 -18.29
N VAL A 138 -1.03 -3.85 -17.53
CA VAL A 138 0.43 -3.68 -17.62
C VAL A 138 0.90 -4.02 -19.04
N GLU A 139 0.51 -5.17 -19.59
CA GLU A 139 0.87 -5.60 -20.94
C GLU A 139 0.41 -4.61 -22.01
N ARG A 140 -0.87 -4.19 -21.95
CA ARG A 140 -1.43 -3.18 -22.87
C ARG A 140 -0.66 -1.86 -22.82
N SER A 141 -0.20 -1.44 -21.65
CA SER A 141 0.57 -0.18 -21.54
C SER A 141 1.88 -0.21 -22.32
N PHE A 142 2.47 -1.39 -22.52
CA PHE A 142 3.68 -1.55 -23.32
C PHE A 142 3.46 -1.54 -24.84
N GLU A 143 2.20 -1.55 -25.28
CA GLU A 143 1.81 -1.33 -26.67
C GLU A 143 1.50 0.15 -26.94
N GLY A 144 1.47 0.97 -25.88
CA GLY A 144 1.21 2.40 -25.94
C GLY A 144 2.33 3.22 -26.60
N PRO A 145 2.11 4.53 -26.78
CA PRO A 145 3.07 5.42 -27.41
C PRO A 145 4.33 5.61 -26.56
N PHE A 146 5.47 5.79 -27.22
CA PHE A 146 6.72 6.18 -26.57
C PHE A 146 6.63 7.62 -26.08
N ALA A 147 7.42 7.98 -25.07
CA ALA A 147 7.52 9.35 -24.58
C ALA A 147 8.81 10.02 -25.09
N GLU A 148 8.69 11.23 -25.61
CA GLU A 148 9.84 12.07 -25.97
C GLU A 148 9.76 13.45 -25.31
N PRO A 149 10.90 14.05 -24.94
CA PRO A 149 10.92 15.40 -24.41
C PRO A 149 10.62 16.43 -25.51
N ARG A 150 9.66 17.31 -25.24
CA ARG A 150 9.33 18.49 -26.05
C ARG A 150 9.40 19.73 -25.16
N GLY A 151 10.57 20.38 -25.15
CA GLY A 151 10.88 21.46 -24.23
C GLY A 151 10.89 20.96 -22.78
N ALA A 152 10.06 21.56 -21.92
CA ALA A 152 9.90 21.17 -20.52
C ALA A 152 8.86 20.05 -20.29
N THR A 153 8.15 19.62 -21.34
CA THR A 153 7.09 18.61 -21.26
C THR A 153 7.47 17.33 -21.97
N TRP A 154 6.83 16.20 -21.64
CA TRP A 154 7.04 14.92 -22.31
C TRP A 154 5.78 14.54 -23.07
N THR A 155 5.91 14.38 -24.39
CA THR A 155 4.77 14.14 -25.31
C THR A 155 4.84 12.75 -25.91
N PRO A 156 3.69 12.18 -26.34
CA PRO A 156 3.70 10.91 -27.05
C PRO A 156 4.37 11.06 -28.42
N VAL A 157 5.26 10.13 -28.76
CA VAL A 157 5.85 10.01 -30.10
C VAL A 157 4.75 9.57 -31.08
N PRO A 158 4.55 10.29 -32.21
CA PRO A 158 3.62 9.88 -33.26
C PRO A 158 3.95 8.49 -33.83
N GLU A 159 2.93 7.68 -34.11
CA GLU A 159 3.10 6.28 -34.51
C GLU A 159 3.78 6.13 -35.89
N ASP A 160 3.62 7.11 -36.78
CA ASP A 160 4.29 7.17 -38.09
C ASP A 160 5.81 7.34 -37.99
N ARG A 161 6.32 7.79 -36.84
CA ARG A 161 7.76 7.88 -36.54
C ARG A 161 8.32 6.64 -35.85
N VAL A 162 7.48 5.64 -35.52
CA VAL A 162 7.92 4.42 -34.85
C VAL A 162 8.39 3.41 -35.90
N PRO A 163 9.65 2.96 -35.86
CA PRO A 163 10.19 2.03 -36.87
C PRO A 163 9.58 0.63 -36.76
N GLN A 164 9.72 -0.15 -37.83
CA GLN A 164 9.28 -1.54 -37.89
C GLN A 164 10.47 -2.51 -38.04
N PRO A 165 10.48 -3.65 -37.32
CA PRO A 165 9.51 -4.07 -36.30
C PRO A 165 9.49 -3.12 -35.09
N ARG A 166 8.32 -3.01 -34.42
CA ARG A 166 8.13 -2.09 -33.29
C ARG A 166 9.18 -2.35 -32.19
N PRO A 167 9.91 -1.31 -31.74
CA PRO A 167 10.84 -1.40 -30.61
C PRO A 167 10.19 -2.02 -29.36
N GLY A 168 10.87 -2.98 -28.74
CA GLY A 168 10.36 -3.72 -27.58
C GLY A 168 9.61 -5.02 -27.88
N CYS A 169 9.36 -5.36 -29.14
CA CYS A 169 8.87 -6.70 -29.54
C CYS A 169 9.98 -7.76 -29.41
N CYS A 170 9.59 -9.01 -29.14
CA CYS A 170 10.53 -10.12 -29.04
C CYS A 170 10.80 -10.74 -30.42
N ALA A 171 12.08 -11.03 -30.71
CA ALA A 171 12.46 -11.73 -31.94
C ALA A 171 11.71 -13.07 -32.05
N GLY A 172 11.22 -13.38 -33.26
CA GLY A 172 10.45 -14.59 -33.56
C GLY A 172 8.99 -14.55 -33.09
N MET A 173 8.48 -13.40 -32.64
CA MET A 173 7.12 -13.28 -32.10
C MET A 173 6.36 -12.09 -32.71
N GLY A 174 5.07 -12.30 -32.98
CA GLY A 174 4.14 -11.24 -33.39
C GLY A 174 4.67 -10.40 -34.57
N PRO A 175 4.73 -9.07 -34.46
CA PRO A 175 5.27 -8.19 -35.51
C PRO A 175 6.73 -8.46 -35.90
N ALA A 176 7.49 -9.16 -35.06
CA ALA A 176 8.89 -9.52 -35.29
C ALA A 176 9.08 -11.02 -35.60
N ALA A 177 8.05 -11.70 -36.10
CA ALA A 177 8.13 -13.13 -36.46
C ALA A 177 9.23 -13.45 -37.49
N GLY A 178 9.55 -12.51 -38.39
CA GLY A 178 10.62 -12.67 -39.37
C GLY A 178 12.04 -12.44 -38.82
N VAL A 179 12.19 -11.98 -37.58
CA VAL A 179 13.49 -11.70 -36.95
C VAL A 179 13.94 -12.93 -36.16
N VAL A 180 15.09 -13.51 -36.50
CA VAL A 180 15.56 -14.76 -35.88
C VAL A 180 16.15 -14.53 -34.49
N THR A 181 17.06 -13.56 -34.35
CA THR A 181 17.61 -13.14 -33.05
C THR A 181 17.54 -11.63 -32.90
N SER A 182 17.58 -11.11 -31.67
CA SER A 182 17.55 -9.66 -31.40
C SER A 182 18.70 -8.88 -32.05
N GLY A 183 19.81 -9.56 -32.37
CA GLY A 183 20.93 -8.98 -33.10
C GLY A 183 20.62 -8.66 -34.57
N ASP A 184 19.57 -9.28 -35.13
CA ASP A 184 19.14 -9.10 -36.52
C ASP A 184 18.12 -7.97 -36.68
N PHE A 185 17.73 -7.29 -35.60
CA PHE A 185 16.86 -6.12 -35.71
C PHE A 185 17.52 -5.02 -36.54
N PRO A 186 16.75 -4.28 -37.36
CA PRO A 186 17.28 -3.11 -38.07
C PRO A 186 17.91 -2.10 -37.12
N ASP A 187 19.01 -1.47 -37.55
CA ASP A 187 19.71 -0.48 -36.74
C ASP A 187 18.78 0.68 -36.32
N GLU A 188 17.83 1.08 -37.17
CA GLU A 188 16.84 2.12 -36.86
C GLU A 188 15.96 1.73 -35.65
N THR A 189 15.46 0.48 -35.62
CA THR A 189 14.70 -0.06 -34.48
C THR A 189 15.55 -0.06 -33.22
N LEU A 190 16.82 -0.46 -33.31
CA LEU A 190 17.72 -0.53 -32.16
C LEU A 190 18.12 0.86 -31.63
N VAL A 191 18.37 1.83 -32.52
CA VAL A 191 18.64 3.22 -32.15
C VAL A 191 17.42 3.84 -31.48
N PHE A 192 16.24 3.64 -32.07
CA PHE A 192 15.00 4.13 -31.48
C PHE A 192 14.77 3.54 -30.08
N ALA A 193 14.93 2.22 -29.91
CA ALA A 193 14.79 1.55 -28.62
C ALA A 193 15.74 2.10 -27.55
N LYS A 194 16.98 2.41 -27.95
CA LYS A 194 18.00 3.02 -27.07
C LYS A 194 17.61 4.42 -26.63
N GLU A 195 17.03 5.22 -27.50
CA GLU A 195 16.69 6.63 -27.26
C GLU A 195 15.34 6.81 -26.56
N HIS A 196 14.40 5.88 -26.76
CA HIS A 196 13.03 5.95 -26.25
C HIS A 196 12.66 4.79 -25.31
N PRO A 197 13.38 4.58 -24.19
CA PRO A 197 13.07 3.50 -23.26
C PRO A 197 11.81 3.77 -22.41
N LEU A 198 11.33 5.01 -22.35
CA LEU A 198 10.18 5.42 -21.54
C LEU A 198 8.91 5.50 -22.41
N LEU A 199 7.84 4.87 -21.95
CA LEU A 199 6.52 4.97 -22.55
C LEU A 199 5.71 6.12 -21.94
N HIS A 200 4.83 6.70 -22.76
CA HIS A 200 3.92 7.76 -22.34
C HIS A 200 2.70 7.18 -21.60
N GLY A 201 2.12 7.97 -20.69
CA GLY A 201 1.02 7.55 -19.83
C GLY A 201 1.48 6.77 -18.59
N ALA A 202 0.53 6.08 -17.96
CA ALA A 202 0.76 5.31 -16.74
C ALA A 202 -0.21 4.13 -16.65
N VAL A 203 0.17 3.09 -15.93
CA VAL A 203 -0.71 1.99 -15.54
C VAL A 203 -1.50 2.44 -14.31
N GLY A 204 -2.83 2.51 -14.44
CA GLY A 204 -3.74 2.79 -13.33
C GLY A 204 -4.06 1.55 -12.50
N PRO A 205 -4.56 1.72 -11.26
CA PRO A 205 -4.88 0.60 -10.40
C PRO A 205 -6.19 -0.09 -10.84
N ALA A 206 -6.27 -1.39 -10.57
CA ALA A 206 -7.51 -2.16 -10.67
C ALA A 206 -8.61 -1.47 -9.86
N GLY A 207 -9.74 -1.18 -10.52
CA GLY A 207 -10.88 -0.45 -9.93
C GLY A 207 -10.64 1.03 -9.67
N GLY A 208 -9.62 1.64 -10.30
CA GLY A 208 -9.45 3.10 -10.37
C GLY A 208 -8.91 3.79 -9.11
N GLN A 209 -8.80 3.07 -7.99
CA GLN A 209 -8.33 3.63 -6.70
C GLN A 209 -7.59 2.58 -5.84
N PRO A 210 -6.87 2.99 -4.78
CA PRO A 210 -6.20 2.06 -3.87
C PRO A 210 -7.18 1.18 -3.11
N LEU A 211 -6.79 -0.07 -2.84
CA LEU A 211 -7.51 -1.02 -1.99
C LEU A 211 -7.45 -0.64 -0.50
N PHE A 212 -6.38 0.06 -0.12
CA PHE A 212 -6.15 0.51 1.25
C PHE A 212 -5.28 1.75 1.24
N THR A 213 -5.57 2.70 2.13
CA THR A 213 -4.72 3.86 2.42
C THR A 213 -4.58 4.03 3.92
N ARG A 214 -3.42 4.51 4.37
CA ARG A 214 -3.16 4.84 5.77
C ARG A 214 -2.15 5.96 5.88
N THR A 215 -2.43 6.90 6.78
CA THR A 215 -1.48 7.95 7.20
C THR A 215 -0.79 7.54 8.50
N GLY A 216 0.36 8.14 8.80
CA GLY A 216 1.12 7.87 10.03
C GLY A 216 2.37 7.04 9.74
N THR A 217 2.58 5.92 10.41
CA THR A 217 3.78 5.10 10.19
C THR A 217 3.82 4.56 8.76
N ARG A 218 5.00 4.65 8.12
CA ARG A 218 5.23 4.08 6.80
C ARG A 218 5.16 2.55 6.85
N LEU A 219 4.43 2.01 5.88
CA LEU A 219 4.35 0.59 5.61
C LEU A 219 5.38 0.23 4.55
N ILE A 220 6.02 -0.93 4.70
CA ILE A 220 7.21 -1.30 3.92
C ILE A 220 7.21 -2.74 3.42
N GLN A 221 6.38 -3.61 3.99
CA GLN A 221 6.25 -5.01 3.59
C GLN A 221 4.80 -5.35 3.30
N LEU A 222 4.57 -6.21 2.32
CA LEU A 222 3.24 -6.60 1.86
C LEU A 222 3.19 -8.11 1.60
N ALA A 223 2.22 -8.77 2.22
CA ALA A 223 1.78 -10.12 1.87
C ALA A 223 0.25 -10.11 1.73
N VAL A 224 -0.29 -10.95 0.84
CA VAL A 224 -1.71 -10.89 0.46
C VAL A 224 -2.28 -12.30 0.32
N ASP A 225 -3.47 -12.50 0.86
CA ASP A 225 -4.36 -13.61 0.51
C ASP A 225 -5.54 -13.05 -0.29
N THR A 226 -5.73 -13.50 -1.53
CA THR A 226 -6.85 -13.06 -2.40
C THR A 226 -8.06 -14.00 -2.36
N GLY A 227 -7.90 -15.17 -1.71
CA GLY A 227 -8.90 -16.23 -1.61
C GLY A 227 -9.27 -16.55 -0.17
N ALA A 228 -9.28 -15.55 0.71
CA ALA A 228 -9.49 -15.79 2.13
C ALA A 228 -10.95 -16.15 2.44
N GLY A 229 -11.12 -17.01 3.44
CA GLY A 229 -12.39 -17.42 4.02
C GLY A 229 -13.18 -18.47 3.22
N PRO A 230 -14.35 -18.88 3.72
CA PRO A 230 -15.07 -20.06 3.21
C PRO A 230 -15.50 -19.98 1.75
N ARG A 231 -15.70 -18.76 1.24
CA ARG A 231 -16.15 -18.50 -0.13
C ARG A 231 -14.98 -18.20 -1.09
N GLY A 232 -13.74 -18.13 -0.59
CA GLY A 232 -12.58 -17.83 -1.40
C GLY A 232 -12.62 -16.47 -2.11
N ASN A 233 -13.38 -15.50 -1.56
CA ASN A 233 -13.67 -14.24 -2.24
C ASN A 233 -13.30 -13.00 -1.42
N GLN A 234 -12.59 -13.17 -0.31
CA GLN A 234 -12.11 -12.07 0.52
C GLN A 234 -10.63 -11.82 0.25
N THR A 235 -10.26 -10.55 0.10
CA THR A 235 -8.85 -10.16 -0.01
C THR A 235 -8.36 -9.63 1.34
N VAL A 236 -7.38 -10.31 1.94
CA VAL A 236 -6.75 -9.90 3.19
C VAL A 236 -5.32 -9.46 2.93
N LEU A 237 -5.01 -8.25 3.36
CA LEU A 237 -3.69 -7.64 3.29
C LEU A 237 -2.99 -7.79 4.65
N PHE A 238 -1.74 -8.23 4.63
CA PHE A 238 -0.82 -8.18 5.75
C PHE A 238 0.28 -7.18 5.45
N LEU A 239 0.44 -6.19 6.32
CA LEU A 239 1.31 -5.03 6.08
C LEU A 239 2.30 -4.87 7.22
N GLY A 240 3.59 -4.97 6.91
CA GLY A 240 4.66 -4.72 7.88
C GLY A 240 5.07 -3.25 7.88
N ALA A 241 5.18 -2.66 9.07
CA ALA A 241 5.50 -1.24 9.28
C ALA A 241 6.96 -1.01 9.68
N GLU A 242 7.44 0.23 9.50
CA GLU A 242 8.77 0.64 9.94
C GLU A 242 8.98 0.58 11.46
N ASP A 243 7.90 0.72 12.24
CA ASP A 243 7.93 0.64 13.70
C ASP A 243 7.74 -0.78 14.25
N GLY A 244 7.65 -1.79 13.37
CA GLY A 244 7.58 -3.19 13.75
C GLY A 244 6.19 -3.75 13.97
N ARG A 245 5.15 -2.94 13.74
CA ARG A 245 3.78 -3.44 13.71
C ARG A 245 3.49 -4.21 12.43
N VAL A 246 2.60 -5.19 12.55
CA VAL A 246 1.95 -5.87 11.43
C VAL A 246 0.47 -5.54 11.47
N LEU A 247 -0.06 -5.01 10.39
CA LEU A 247 -1.49 -4.71 10.24
C LEU A 247 -2.12 -5.83 9.40
N LYS A 248 -3.29 -6.29 9.82
CA LYS A 248 -4.15 -7.21 9.08
C LYS A 248 -5.40 -6.45 8.64
N VAL A 249 -5.62 -6.36 7.34
CA VAL A 249 -6.67 -5.52 6.73
C VAL A 249 -7.50 -6.35 5.78
N LEU A 250 -8.82 -6.29 5.92
CA LEU A 250 -9.76 -6.77 4.92
C LEU A 250 -9.94 -5.67 3.86
N ALA A 251 -9.51 -5.92 2.63
CA ALA A 251 -9.65 -4.97 1.54
C ALA A 251 -11.12 -4.83 1.12
N ALA A 252 -11.50 -3.64 0.68
CA ALA A 252 -12.81 -3.39 0.09
C ALA A 252 -13.04 -4.32 -1.12
N ALA A 253 -14.21 -4.98 -1.14
CA ALA A 253 -14.71 -5.65 -2.33
C ALA A 253 -15.02 -4.59 -3.41
N GLN A 254 -14.18 -4.46 -4.42
CA GLN A 254 -14.51 -3.59 -5.55
C GLN A 254 -15.68 -4.21 -6.31
N ARG A 255 -16.84 -3.53 -6.30
CA ARG A 255 -17.90 -3.86 -7.26
C ARG A 255 -17.32 -3.59 -8.65
N PRO A 256 -17.44 -4.53 -9.62
CA PRO A 256 -17.14 -4.19 -11.00
C PRO A 256 -18.07 -3.04 -11.38
N GLU A 257 -17.50 -1.88 -11.69
CA GLU A 257 -18.26 -0.79 -12.28
C GLU A 257 -18.95 -1.35 -13.53
N ALA A 258 -20.28 -1.29 -13.55
CA ALA A 258 -21.04 -1.57 -14.75
C ALA A 258 -20.45 -0.70 -15.86
N THR A 259 -20.08 -1.34 -16.96
CA THR A 259 -19.49 -0.71 -18.14
C THR A 259 -20.37 0.48 -18.54
N GLN A 260 -19.94 1.70 -18.22
CA GLN A 260 -20.54 2.89 -18.80
C GLN A 260 -20.16 2.86 -20.27
N SER A 261 -21.09 2.37 -21.09
CA SER A 261 -20.98 2.47 -22.54
C SER A 261 -20.93 3.95 -22.91
N PRO A 262 -19.92 4.42 -23.67
CA PRO A 262 -19.88 5.79 -24.14
C PRO A 262 -20.86 5.94 -25.30
N GLY A 263 -22.09 6.37 -25.02
CA GLY A 263 -23.07 6.64 -26.07
C GLY A 263 -24.51 6.59 -25.63
N GLY A 264 -24.99 7.65 -25.00
CA GLY A 264 -26.41 7.84 -24.71
C GLY A 264 -26.66 9.24 -24.19
N THR A 265 -27.02 10.17 -25.07
CA THR A 265 -27.47 11.52 -24.73
C THR A 265 -28.73 11.43 -23.86
N PRO A 266 -28.79 12.03 -22.65
CA PRO A 266 -30.02 12.05 -21.86
C PRO A 266 -31.02 13.02 -22.48
N ALA A 267 -32.25 12.57 -22.72
CA ALA A 267 -33.37 13.43 -23.05
C ALA A 267 -33.72 14.35 -21.85
N PRO A 268 -34.13 15.60 -22.08
CA PRO A 268 -34.50 16.50 -20.98
C PRO A 268 -35.91 16.17 -20.49
N GLY A 269 -36.07 15.72 -19.24
CA GLY A 269 -37.42 15.54 -18.69
C GLY A 269 -37.60 14.88 -17.31
N ASP A 270 -36.65 14.11 -16.79
CA ASP A 270 -36.90 13.35 -15.54
C ASP A 270 -36.25 14.00 -14.30
N THR A 271 -37.04 14.80 -13.58
CA THR A 271 -36.76 15.14 -12.18
C THR A 271 -37.06 13.93 -11.31
N ARG A 272 -36.07 13.05 -11.14
CA ARG A 272 -36.08 12.04 -10.06
C ARG A 272 -35.35 12.61 -8.85
N GLU A 273 -36.12 12.76 -7.78
CA GLU A 273 -35.65 13.13 -6.44
C GLU A 273 -34.45 12.25 -6.03
N LEU A 274 -33.41 12.90 -5.49
CA LEU A 274 -32.26 12.22 -4.87
C LEU A 274 -32.75 11.46 -3.63
N GLY A 275 -33.20 10.22 -3.84
CA GLY A 275 -33.29 9.22 -2.80
C GLY A 275 -31.88 8.85 -2.34
N ASP A 276 -31.62 9.11 -1.06
CA ASP A 276 -30.45 8.76 -0.28
C ASP A 276 -30.05 7.29 -0.52
N SER A 277 -29.16 7.09 -1.50
CA SER A 277 -28.61 5.79 -1.86
C SER A 277 -27.63 5.43 -0.76
N ARG A 278 -28.11 4.74 0.28
CA ARG A 278 -27.28 4.18 1.35
C ARG A 278 -26.03 3.58 0.73
N ASP A 279 -24.93 4.30 0.95
CA ASP A 279 -23.61 3.97 0.50
C ASP A 279 -23.18 2.67 1.18
N SER A 280 -23.58 1.55 0.57
CA SER A 280 -22.98 0.24 0.81
C SER A 280 -21.67 0.17 0.04
N SER A 281 -20.85 1.22 0.14
CA SER A 281 -19.48 1.21 -0.33
C SER A 281 -18.77 0.12 0.45
N ALA A 282 -18.17 -0.82 -0.28
CA ALA A 282 -17.35 -1.84 0.33
C ALA A 282 -16.23 -1.12 1.10
N LYS A 283 -16.28 -1.21 2.42
CA LYS A 283 -15.38 -0.47 3.30
C LYS A 283 -14.19 -1.36 3.63
N THR A 284 -12.99 -0.87 3.35
CA THR A 284 -11.75 -1.48 3.85
C THR A 284 -11.75 -1.46 5.37
N LEU A 285 -11.47 -2.60 6.00
CA LEU A 285 -11.55 -2.78 7.45
C LEU A 285 -10.19 -3.20 8.01
N LEU A 286 -9.67 -2.42 8.96
CA LEU A 286 -8.53 -2.85 9.79
C LEU A 286 -9.03 -3.91 10.77
N LEU A 287 -8.67 -5.18 10.53
CA LEU A 287 -9.06 -6.31 11.38
C LEU A 287 -8.24 -6.33 12.66
N GLU A 288 -6.92 -6.23 12.52
CA GLU A 288 -6.01 -6.32 13.66
C GLU A 288 -4.76 -5.47 13.42
N GLU A 289 -4.21 -4.96 14.52
CA GLU A 289 -2.90 -4.32 14.57
C GLU A 289 -2.04 -5.04 15.62
N ILE A 290 -0.87 -5.52 15.20
CA ILE A 290 -0.11 -6.51 15.95
C ILE A 290 1.30 -6.00 16.19
N SER A 291 1.68 -5.87 17.46
CA SER A 291 3.04 -5.57 17.87
C SER A 291 3.74 -6.85 18.30
N LEU A 292 4.78 -7.24 17.56
CA LEU A 292 5.46 -8.53 17.75
C LEU A 292 6.86 -8.42 18.30
N TYR A 293 7.52 -7.29 18.01
CA TYR A 293 8.93 -7.15 18.29
C TYR A 293 9.17 -6.99 19.79
N ASP A 294 9.95 -7.92 20.34
CA ASP A 294 10.49 -7.85 21.69
C ASP A 294 12.02 -7.85 21.58
N ALA A 295 12.62 -6.68 21.84
CA ALA A 295 14.07 -6.48 21.72
C ALA A 295 14.87 -7.48 22.57
N ARG A 296 14.35 -7.90 23.73
CA ARG A 296 15.04 -8.85 24.60
C ARG A 296 15.05 -10.26 23.99
N ARG A 297 13.99 -10.64 23.29
CA ARG A 297 13.90 -11.95 22.60
C ARG A 297 14.74 -11.98 21.33
N CYS A 298 14.79 -10.88 20.58
CA CYS A 298 15.46 -10.82 19.29
C CYS A 298 16.96 -10.54 19.38
N TRP A 299 17.43 -9.85 20.43
CA TRP A 299 18.83 -9.42 20.55
C TRP A 299 19.44 -9.63 21.94
N GLY A 300 18.70 -10.19 22.89
CA GLY A 300 19.16 -10.32 24.27
C GLY A 300 19.46 -8.96 24.93
N PRO A 301 20.38 -8.89 25.90
CA PRO A 301 20.70 -7.67 26.63
C PRO A 301 21.29 -6.53 25.76
N ARG A 302 21.80 -6.84 24.57
CA ARG A 302 22.45 -5.88 23.66
C ARG A 302 21.47 -5.22 22.67
N GLY A 303 20.19 -5.56 22.73
CA GLY A 303 19.16 -5.12 21.79
C GLY A 303 18.57 -3.74 22.01
N ALA A 304 18.97 -3.04 23.07
CA ALA A 304 18.47 -1.70 23.35
C ALA A 304 18.87 -0.74 22.23
N GLY A 305 17.90 -0.18 21.52
CA GLY A 305 18.12 0.78 20.42
C GLY A 305 18.16 0.18 19.01
N VAL A 306 18.03 -1.13 18.83
CA VAL A 306 17.90 -1.73 17.49
C VAL A 306 16.50 -1.44 16.92
N PRO A 307 16.39 -0.91 15.68
CA PRO A 307 15.09 -0.61 15.08
C PRO A 307 14.21 -1.86 14.96
N SER A 308 12.95 -1.73 15.35
CA SER A 308 11.94 -2.79 15.28
C SER A 308 11.40 -3.01 13.86
N ARG A 309 12.07 -2.51 12.81
CA ARG A 309 11.58 -2.51 11.42
C ARG A 309 11.30 -3.91 10.92
N VAL A 310 10.11 -4.11 10.32
CA VAL A 310 9.81 -5.36 9.61
C VAL A 310 10.66 -5.45 8.34
N LEU A 311 11.53 -6.44 8.24
CA LEU A 311 12.46 -6.62 7.12
C LEU A 311 11.90 -7.54 6.02
N GLY A 312 11.00 -8.44 6.39
CA GLY A 312 10.37 -9.38 5.47
C GLY A 312 9.06 -9.88 6.05
N LEU A 313 8.13 -10.22 5.16
CA LEU A 313 6.81 -10.69 5.52
C LEU A 313 6.39 -11.78 4.53
N GLU A 314 6.24 -13.00 5.01
CA GLU A 314 5.94 -14.16 4.17
C GLU A 314 4.68 -14.86 4.67
N LEU A 315 3.73 -15.07 3.75
CA LEU A 315 2.47 -15.74 4.03
C LEU A 315 2.60 -17.23 3.70
N HIS A 316 2.40 -18.10 4.70
CA HIS A 316 2.41 -19.54 4.54
C HIS A 316 1.00 -20.10 4.74
N LEU A 317 0.21 -20.13 3.66
CA LEU A 317 -1.19 -20.58 3.68
C LEU A 317 -1.36 -22.05 4.15
N PRO A 318 -0.54 -23.04 3.72
CA PRO A 318 -0.69 -24.43 4.16
C PRO A 318 -0.53 -24.61 5.67
N GLY A 319 0.48 -23.97 6.28
CA GLY A 319 0.67 -23.96 7.73
C GLY A 319 -0.18 -22.91 8.46
N ARG A 320 -1.02 -22.16 7.72
CA ARG A 320 -1.93 -21.13 8.23
C ARG A 320 -1.25 -20.13 9.14
N GLU A 321 -0.11 -19.63 8.69
CA GLU A 321 0.73 -18.71 9.46
C GLU A 321 1.35 -17.63 8.59
N ILE A 322 1.79 -16.57 9.24
CA ILE A 322 2.59 -15.51 8.66
C ILE A 322 3.93 -15.44 9.40
N ILE A 323 5.00 -15.42 8.62
CA ILE A 323 6.38 -15.34 9.09
C ILE A 323 6.83 -13.89 8.94
N VAL A 324 7.26 -13.29 10.05
CA VAL A 324 7.68 -11.89 10.13
C VAL A 324 9.16 -11.85 10.45
N ALA A 325 9.95 -11.29 9.55
CA ALA A 325 11.39 -11.14 9.74
C ALA A 325 11.71 -9.77 10.33
N PHE A 326 12.47 -9.77 11.41
CA PHE A 326 13.09 -8.59 11.99
C PHE A 326 14.61 -8.74 11.92
N ALA A 327 15.33 -7.67 12.22
CA ALA A 327 16.76 -7.79 12.47
C ALA A 327 16.95 -8.73 13.69
N GLY A 328 17.68 -9.83 13.53
CA GLY A 328 18.03 -10.76 14.61
C GLY A 328 17.01 -11.86 14.96
N CYS A 329 15.78 -11.85 14.42
CA CYS A 329 14.79 -12.88 14.74
C CYS A 329 13.72 -13.08 13.65
N LEU A 330 13.11 -14.26 13.65
CA LEU A 330 11.91 -14.59 12.87
C LEU A 330 10.75 -14.87 13.84
N MET A 331 9.59 -14.29 13.59
CA MET A 331 8.38 -14.49 14.38
C MET A 331 7.34 -15.21 13.55
N ARG A 332 6.79 -16.31 14.07
CA ARG A 332 5.67 -17.04 13.46
C ARG A 332 4.38 -16.60 14.12
N LEU A 333 3.39 -16.26 13.32
CA LEU A 333 2.07 -15.88 13.79
C LEU A 333 0.99 -16.72 13.13
N PRO A 334 -0.01 -17.20 13.88
CA PRO A 334 -1.17 -17.81 13.25
C PRO A 334 -1.91 -16.78 12.41
N LEU A 335 -2.41 -17.20 11.24
CA LEU A 335 -3.13 -16.37 10.28
C LEU A 335 -4.40 -15.74 10.88
N SER A 336 -4.96 -16.41 11.89
CA SER A 336 -6.16 -16.01 12.62
C SER A 336 -6.01 -16.32 14.10
N ARG A 337 -6.70 -15.55 14.95
CA ARG A 337 -6.68 -15.73 16.41
C ARG A 337 -8.10 -15.91 16.95
N CYS A 338 -8.89 -16.74 16.27
CA CYS A 338 -10.31 -16.93 16.54
C CYS A 338 -10.59 -17.39 17.98
N ALA A 339 -9.69 -18.17 18.57
CA ALA A 339 -9.79 -18.66 19.95
C ALA A 339 -9.94 -17.53 20.99
N ARG A 340 -9.49 -16.29 20.67
CA ARG A 340 -9.64 -15.12 21.55
C ARG A 340 -11.10 -14.74 21.80
N HIS A 341 -12.01 -15.12 20.91
CA HIS A 341 -13.45 -14.85 21.06
C HIS A 341 -14.17 -15.95 21.88
N GLY A 342 -13.51 -17.08 22.13
CA GLY A 342 -14.05 -18.18 22.93
C GLY A 342 -15.45 -18.61 22.52
N SER A 343 -16.34 -18.75 23.51
CA SER A 343 -17.76 -19.08 23.34
C SER A 343 -18.65 -17.84 23.14
N CYS A 344 -18.10 -16.68 22.80
CA CYS A 344 -18.92 -15.51 22.54
C CYS A 344 -19.24 -15.35 21.04
N ARG A 345 -20.48 -15.71 20.68
CA ARG A 345 -21.01 -15.55 19.31
C ARG A 345 -20.89 -14.11 18.82
N GLY A 346 -21.30 -13.15 19.65
CA GLY A 346 -21.31 -11.73 19.29
C GLY A 346 -19.91 -11.23 18.92
N SER A 347 -18.92 -11.50 19.78
CA SER A 347 -17.52 -11.14 19.56
C SER A 347 -16.93 -11.81 18.31
N CYS A 348 -17.22 -13.09 18.08
CA CYS A 348 -16.72 -13.83 16.91
C CYS A 348 -17.23 -13.25 15.59
N LEU A 349 -18.54 -13.00 15.50
CA LEU A 349 -19.14 -12.46 14.27
C LEU A 349 -18.77 -11.00 14.04
N ALA A 350 -18.69 -10.19 15.12
CA ALA A 350 -18.25 -8.80 15.03
C ALA A 350 -16.78 -8.63 14.64
N ALA A 351 -15.95 -9.68 14.77
CA ALA A 351 -14.55 -9.64 14.35
C ALA A 351 -14.38 -9.49 12.84
N ARG A 352 -15.37 -9.96 12.05
CA ARG A 352 -15.38 -9.89 10.57
C ARG A 352 -14.09 -10.41 9.93
N ASP A 353 -13.42 -11.35 10.60
CA ASP A 353 -12.18 -11.97 10.14
C ASP A 353 -12.53 -13.13 9.20
N PRO A 354 -12.15 -13.10 7.90
CA PRO A 354 -12.51 -14.15 6.95
C PRO A 354 -12.08 -15.55 7.39
N TYR A 355 -11.04 -15.65 8.20
CA TYR A 355 -10.52 -16.92 8.68
C TYR A 355 -11.25 -17.47 9.91
N CYS A 356 -12.13 -16.69 10.54
CA CYS A 356 -12.86 -17.10 11.74
C CYS A 356 -14.34 -17.38 11.44
N VAL A 357 -14.85 -18.46 12.04
CA VAL A 357 -16.25 -18.86 11.96
C VAL A 357 -16.79 -19.22 13.34
N TRP A 358 -18.08 -18.98 13.56
CA TRP A 358 -18.78 -19.36 14.78
C TRP A 358 -19.49 -20.70 14.62
N LEU A 359 -19.25 -21.62 15.56
CA LEU A 359 -19.96 -22.90 15.68
C LEU A 359 -20.69 -22.95 17.04
N PRO A 360 -22.00 -23.27 17.07
CA PRO A 360 -22.74 -23.40 18.34
C PRO A 360 -22.11 -24.40 19.33
N SER A 361 -21.47 -25.46 18.82
CA SER A 361 -20.88 -26.53 19.63
C SER A 361 -19.43 -26.29 20.07
N ARG A 362 -18.67 -25.42 19.38
CA ARG A 362 -17.22 -25.23 19.62
C ARG A 362 -16.82 -23.78 19.86
N GLY A 363 -17.75 -22.84 19.74
CA GLY A 363 -17.46 -21.43 19.80
C GLY A 363 -16.79 -20.90 18.52
N CYS A 364 -15.92 -19.90 18.67
CA CYS A 364 -15.21 -19.27 17.57
C CYS A 364 -13.93 -20.04 17.21
N VAL A 365 -13.87 -20.54 15.98
CA VAL A 365 -12.75 -21.37 15.51
C VAL A 365 -12.22 -20.92 14.16
N PRO A 366 -10.97 -21.25 13.81
CA PRO A 366 -10.46 -21.06 12.45
C PRO A 366 -11.24 -21.91 11.45
N PHE A 367 -11.64 -21.34 10.32
CA PHE A 367 -12.31 -22.06 9.23
C PHE A 367 -11.43 -23.19 8.69
N SER A 368 -11.96 -24.39 8.47
CA SER A 368 -11.30 -25.48 7.72
C SER A 368 -12.35 -26.13 6.82
N GLU A 369 -11.93 -26.75 5.73
CA GLU A 369 -12.84 -27.50 4.85
C GLU A 369 -13.49 -28.69 5.57
N ASP A 370 -12.83 -29.23 6.60
CA ASP A 370 -13.34 -30.34 7.42
C ASP A 370 -14.41 -29.92 8.44
N LEU A 371 -14.75 -28.63 8.54
CA LEU A 371 -15.74 -28.17 9.50
C LEU A 371 -17.16 -28.58 9.09
N PRO A 372 -18.03 -28.91 10.07
CA PRO A 372 -19.42 -29.22 9.77
C PRO A 372 -20.15 -28.01 9.16
N SER A 373 -21.15 -28.29 8.32
CA SER A 373 -22.08 -27.29 7.83
C SER A 373 -22.82 -26.58 8.97
N GLY A 374 -23.25 -25.34 8.77
CA GLY A 374 -23.99 -24.56 9.76
C GLY A 374 -23.14 -23.64 10.63
N PHE A 375 -21.85 -23.47 10.30
CA PHE A 375 -21.06 -22.38 10.84
C PHE A 375 -21.62 -21.02 10.39
N GLN A 376 -21.35 -19.98 11.18
CA GLN A 376 -21.83 -18.62 10.93
C GLN A 376 -20.65 -17.67 10.75
N GLN A 377 -20.78 -16.74 9.81
CA GLN A 377 -19.85 -15.64 9.57
C GLN A 377 -20.62 -14.41 9.07
N ASP A 378 -20.31 -13.23 9.60
CA ASP A 378 -20.86 -11.95 9.12
C ASP A 378 -19.73 -11.08 8.60
N MET A 379 -19.48 -11.11 7.28
CA MET A 379 -18.42 -10.31 6.65
C MET A 379 -18.86 -8.88 6.38
N GLU A 380 -20.16 -8.65 6.20
CA GLU A 380 -20.72 -7.36 5.80
C GLU A 380 -21.06 -6.48 7.01
N GLY A 381 -21.18 -7.08 8.20
CA GLY A 381 -21.66 -6.42 9.41
C GLY A 381 -23.17 -6.17 9.35
N SER A 382 -23.89 -6.94 8.53
CA SER A 382 -25.31 -6.72 8.24
C SER A 382 -26.20 -7.13 9.41
N LEU A 383 -25.70 -7.95 10.33
CA LEU A 383 -26.46 -8.43 11.48
C LEU A 383 -26.53 -7.40 12.63
N GLY A 384 -25.83 -6.26 12.53
CA GLY A 384 -25.83 -5.22 13.58
C GLY A 384 -25.35 -5.73 14.95
N ILE A 385 -24.61 -6.84 14.96
CA ILE A 385 -24.17 -7.53 16.17
C ILE A 385 -23.10 -6.69 16.86
N SER A 386 -23.40 -6.25 18.10
CA SER A 386 -22.40 -5.68 18.98
C SER A 386 -21.42 -6.76 19.43
N GLY A 387 -20.12 -6.45 19.45
CA GLY A 387 -19.08 -7.37 19.92
C GLY A 387 -19.14 -7.67 21.43
N THR A 388 -20.17 -7.20 22.13
CA THR A 388 -20.36 -7.40 23.57
C THR A 388 -21.08 -8.71 23.85
N CYS A 389 -20.55 -9.45 24.82
CA CYS A 389 -21.16 -10.67 25.33
C CYS A 389 -21.91 -10.27 26.59
N GLN A 390 -23.23 -10.10 26.52
CA GLN A 390 -24.05 -10.11 27.74
C GLN A 390 -24.15 -11.57 28.17
N GLY A 391 -23.54 -11.89 29.30
CA GLY A 391 -23.48 -13.26 29.81
C GLY A 391 -24.85 -13.74 30.24
N GLU A 392 -25.36 -14.79 29.60
CA GLU A 392 -26.20 -15.74 30.31
C GLU A 392 -25.25 -16.59 31.17
N VAL A 393 -25.20 -16.29 32.46
CA VAL A 393 -24.68 -17.24 33.45
C VAL A 393 -25.68 -18.38 33.53
N GLY A 394 -25.55 -19.34 32.63
CA GLY A 394 -26.16 -20.65 32.76
C GLY A 394 -25.25 -21.50 33.66
N GLU A 395 -25.65 -21.67 34.92
CA GLU A 395 -25.10 -22.68 35.80
C GLU A 395 -25.19 -24.05 35.13
N HIS A 396 -24.06 -24.55 34.64
CA HIS A 396 -23.80 -25.98 34.67
C HIS A 396 -22.33 -26.20 35.01
N GLY A 397 -22.09 -26.49 36.28
CA GLY A 397 -20.81 -26.96 36.80
C GLY A 397 -20.42 -28.26 36.11
N GLY A 398 -19.40 -28.17 35.25
CA GLY A 398 -18.70 -29.28 34.66
C GLY A 398 -17.22 -29.16 34.97
N ARG A 399 -16.78 -29.93 35.96
CA ARG A 399 -15.40 -30.08 36.41
C ARG A 399 -14.55 -30.66 35.27
N TRP A 400 -13.52 -29.93 34.83
CA TRP A 400 -12.49 -30.47 33.93
C TRP A 400 -11.18 -30.62 34.68
N GLU A 401 -10.75 -31.88 34.76
CA GLU A 401 -9.52 -32.34 35.40
C GLU A 401 -8.28 -31.85 34.65
N HIS A 402 -7.24 -31.56 35.43
CA HIS A 402 -5.91 -31.21 34.94
C HIS A 402 -5.26 -32.42 34.24
N GLY A 403 -4.86 -32.24 32.99
CA GLY A 403 -4.06 -33.20 32.24
C GLY A 403 -3.21 -32.53 31.15
N ASN A 404 -1.93 -32.37 31.46
CA ASN A 404 -0.77 -32.39 30.54
C ASN A 404 -0.46 -31.18 29.65
N ILE A 405 0.36 -30.29 30.23
CA ILE A 405 1.52 -29.55 29.71
C ILE A 405 1.94 -29.86 28.26
N TRP A 406 1.82 -28.86 27.38
CA TRP A 406 2.88 -28.44 26.43
C TRP A 406 2.83 -26.91 26.30
N GLY A 407 3.98 -26.28 26.49
CA GLY A 407 4.11 -24.85 26.75
C GLY A 407 3.77 -23.94 25.57
N PHE A 408 2.79 -23.07 25.78
CA PHE A 408 2.63 -21.83 25.02
C PHE A 408 2.96 -20.66 25.94
N LEU A 409 4.08 -20.00 25.65
CA LEU A 409 4.47 -18.73 26.28
C LEU A 409 3.48 -17.65 25.85
N GLU A 410 2.61 -17.31 26.80
CA GLU A 410 1.67 -16.21 26.80
C GLU A 410 2.40 -14.90 26.46
N THR A 411 2.26 -14.41 25.22
CA THR A 411 2.68 -13.06 24.85
C THR A 411 1.69 -12.07 25.45
N ARG A 412 1.93 -11.66 26.70
CA ARG A 412 1.36 -10.44 27.26
C ARG A 412 1.88 -9.24 26.46
N GLY A 413 0.97 -8.52 25.80
CA GLY A 413 1.31 -7.26 25.14
C GLY A 413 0.38 -6.84 24.00
N VAL A 414 -0.94 -7.03 24.11
CA VAL A 414 -1.91 -6.41 23.20
C VAL A 414 -2.72 -5.40 24.01
N ARG A 415 -2.47 -4.10 23.80
CA ARG A 415 -3.46 -3.09 24.19
C ARG A 415 -4.61 -3.20 23.19
N HIS A 416 -5.79 -3.47 23.70
CA HIS A 416 -7.00 -3.04 23.01
C HIS A 416 -6.95 -1.51 22.91
N PRO A 417 -7.43 -0.89 21.82
CA PRO A 417 -8.06 0.40 21.98
C PRO A 417 -9.29 0.13 22.84
N GLY A 418 -9.11 0.21 24.16
CA GLY A 418 -10.24 0.46 25.03
C GLY A 418 -10.95 1.67 24.46
N THR A 419 -12.28 1.61 24.39
CA THR A 419 -13.12 2.76 24.14
C THR A 419 -12.53 3.93 24.91
N GLY A 420 -11.85 4.83 24.20
CA GLY A 420 -11.44 6.08 24.77
C GLY A 420 -12.74 6.74 25.17
N ALA A 421 -13.03 6.77 26.47
CA ALA A 421 -13.73 7.91 26.98
C ALA A 421 -12.93 9.10 26.45
N GLU A 422 -13.51 9.84 25.49
CA GLU A 422 -13.03 11.17 25.16
C GLU A 422 -12.86 11.86 26.50
N ALA A 423 -11.62 12.05 26.94
CA ALA A 423 -11.33 12.99 28.00
C ALA A 423 -11.58 14.35 27.37
N THR A 424 -12.85 14.75 27.31
CA THR A 424 -13.26 16.09 26.98
C THR A 424 -12.66 16.96 28.07
N VAL A 425 -11.55 17.65 27.75
CA VAL A 425 -11.04 18.72 28.59
C VAL A 425 -12.19 19.73 28.70
N PRO A 426 -12.69 20.04 29.91
CA PRO A 426 -13.81 20.96 30.05
C PRO A 426 -13.46 22.27 29.35
N VAL A 427 -14.36 22.78 28.51
CA VAL A 427 -14.20 24.07 27.82
C VAL A 427 -13.68 25.20 28.73
N PRO A 428 -14.09 25.30 30.03
CA PRO A 428 -13.54 26.30 30.94
C PRO A 428 -12.01 26.19 31.15
N VAL A 429 -11.46 24.97 31.14
CA VAL A 429 -10.02 24.72 31.30
C VAL A 429 -9.26 25.18 30.05
N LEU A 430 -9.79 24.88 28.86
CA LEU A 430 -9.23 25.36 27.59
C LEU A 430 -9.24 26.89 27.50
N VAL A 431 -10.37 27.52 27.87
CA VAL A 431 -10.48 28.99 27.93
C VAL A 431 -9.49 29.57 28.94
N GLY A 432 -9.36 28.96 30.12
CA GLY A 432 -8.37 29.35 31.12
C GLY A 432 -6.93 29.27 30.62
N CYS A 433 -6.56 28.19 29.92
CA CYS A 433 -5.23 28.03 29.32
C CYS A 433 -4.94 29.07 28.24
N VAL A 434 -5.93 29.38 27.38
CA VAL A 434 -5.77 30.38 26.32
C VAL A 434 -5.63 31.78 26.90
N LEU A 435 -6.46 32.15 27.88
CA LEU A 435 -6.36 33.45 28.56
C LEU A 435 -5.05 33.60 29.34
N GLY A 436 -4.60 32.53 30.02
CA GLY A 436 -3.32 32.51 30.71
C GLY A 436 -2.13 32.69 29.77
N ALA A 437 -2.14 32.03 28.61
CA ALA A 437 -1.10 32.19 27.59
C ALA A 437 -1.08 33.60 27.00
N PHE A 438 -2.25 34.21 26.78
CA PHE A 438 -2.36 35.58 26.27
C PHE A 438 -1.86 36.61 27.29
N ALA A 439 -2.21 36.46 28.56
CA ALA A 439 -1.76 37.35 29.63
C ALA A 439 -0.23 37.26 29.85
N LEU A 440 0.33 36.04 29.87
CA LEU A 440 1.77 35.83 29.98
C LEU A 440 2.52 36.38 28.76
N GLY A 441 1.98 36.18 27.55
CA GLY A 441 2.53 36.76 26.32
C GLY A 441 2.54 38.28 26.36
N ALA A 442 1.43 38.90 26.79
CA ALA A 442 1.31 40.36 26.91
C ALA A 442 2.31 40.94 27.92
N LEU A 443 2.45 40.30 29.10
CA LEU A 443 3.43 40.70 30.12
C LEU A 443 4.88 40.59 29.63
N ALA A 444 5.21 39.49 28.94
CA ALA A 444 6.54 39.31 28.35
C ALA A 444 6.86 40.37 27.30
N THR A 445 5.90 40.69 26.42
CA THR A 445 6.07 41.76 25.42
C THR A 445 6.17 43.15 26.05
N GLY A 446 5.43 43.41 27.13
CA GLY A 446 5.49 44.67 27.88
C GLY A 446 6.85 44.89 28.58
N LEU A 447 7.42 43.83 29.16
CA LEU A 447 8.76 43.85 29.76
C LEU A 447 9.87 44.06 28.73
N VAL A 448 9.76 43.42 27.56
CA VAL A 448 10.73 43.64 26.46
C VAL A 448 10.64 45.07 25.92
N ALA A 449 9.43 45.63 25.78
CA ALA A 449 9.25 46.99 25.31
C ALA A 449 9.79 48.05 26.28
N THR A 450 9.67 47.83 27.60
CA THR A 450 10.24 48.73 28.62
C THR A 450 11.77 48.59 28.74
N CYS A 451 12.33 47.40 28.57
CA CYS A 451 13.79 47.20 28.57
C CYS A 451 14.49 47.75 27.31
N CYS A 452 13.79 47.91 26.19
CA CYS A 452 14.37 48.40 24.93
C CYS A 452 14.25 49.92 24.70
N GLN A 453 13.59 50.68 25.57
CA GLN A 453 13.59 52.15 25.50
C GLN A 453 14.86 52.72 26.16
N ARG A 454 15.94 52.80 25.38
CA ARG A 454 17.08 53.68 25.71
C ARG A 454 16.68 55.14 25.40
N PRO A 455 16.91 56.11 26.31
CA PRO A 455 16.72 57.52 25.99
C PRO A 455 17.73 57.94 24.91
N ALA A 456 17.21 58.53 23.82
CA ALA A 456 18.02 59.17 22.81
C ALA A 456 18.71 60.40 23.43
N VAL A 457 20.04 60.43 23.39
CA VAL A 457 20.83 61.63 23.71
C VAL A 457 20.62 62.66 22.59
N PRO A 458 20.25 63.91 22.89
CA PRO A 458 20.09 64.94 21.86
C PRO A 458 21.45 65.49 21.39
N LYS A 459 21.53 65.68 20.07
CA LYS A 459 22.55 66.29 19.19
C LYS A 459 23.89 66.73 19.78
#